data_AF-A0A7W7LRC4-F1
#
_entry.id   AF-A0A7W7LRC4-F1
#
_cell.length_a   1.000
_cell.length_b   1.000
_cell.length_c   1.000
_cell.angle_alpha   90.00
_cell.angle_beta   90.00
_cell.angle_gamma   90.00
#
_symmetry.space_group_name_H-M   'P 1'
#
loop_
_entity.id
_entity.type
_entity.pdbx_description
1 polymer ?
#
loop_
_entity_poly.entity_id
_entity_poly.type
_entity_poly.pdbx_seq_one_letter_code
_entity_poly.pdbx_strand_id
1 'polypeptide(L)'
;MTSYYPIAPGHQVNVRRGPSTDSELIKVLPEGSSVPIRCQTRGETVSGPCGTTDVWDSIAPGQYVSDAFVKTGSSGFVAVPCAG
;
A
#
# COMPACT_ATOMS: atom_id res chain seq x y z
N MET A 1 13.15 12.61 -5.92
CA MET A 1 13.53 11.77 -4.77
C MET A 1 12.38 10.82 -4.51
N THR A 2 12.62 9.52 -4.45
CA THR A 2 11.56 8.54 -4.14
C THR A 2 11.37 8.54 -2.63
N SER A 3 10.20 8.97 -2.16
CA SER A 3 9.85 8.87 -0.74
C SER A 3 9.57 7.41 -0.37
N TYR A 4 10.21 6.94 0.69
CA TYR A 4 9.95 5.63 1.26
C TYR A 4 9.14 5.80 2.54
N TYR A 5 8.08 5.00 2.65
CA TYR A 5 7.19 5.01 3.80
C TYR A 5 7.33 3.68 4.55
N PRO A 6 7.52 3.71 5.87
CA PRO A 6 7.58 2.50 6.66
C PRO A 6 6.21 1.83 6.73
N ILE A 7 6.17 0.51 6.74
CA ILE A 7 4.93 -0.22 7.04
C ILE A 7 4.62 -0.13 8.55
N ALA A 8 3.40 -0.51 8.92
CA ALA A 8 2.99 -0.56 10.32
C ALA A 8 3.90 -1.51 11.14
N PRO A 9 4.37 -1.08 12.32
CA PRO A 9 5.26 -1.87 13.17
C PRO A 9 4.54 -3.12 13.68
N GLY A 10 5.26 -4.22 13.81
CA GLY A 10 4.69 -5.50 14.27
C GLY A 10 3.81 -6.20 13.24
N HIS A 11 3.71 -5.68 12.02
CA HIS A 11 2.83 -6.22 10.97
C HIS A 11 3.62 -6.53 9.70
N GLN A 12 3.25 -7.64 9.06
CA GLN A 12 3.66 -7.94 7.69
C GLN A 12 2.64 -7.36 6.72
N VAL A 13 3.11 -7.00 5.52
CA VAL A 13 2.25 -6.41 4.48
C VAL A 13 2.25 -7.28 3.23
N ASN A 14 1.05 -7.62 2.80
CA ASN A 14 0.82 -8.40 1.60
C ASN A 14 0.87 -7.49 0.36
N VAL A 15 1.80 -7.80 -0.54
CA VAL A 15 1.91 -7.19 -1.86
C VAL A 15 1.09 -8.00 -2.84
N ARG A 16 0.13 -7.34 -3.46
CA ARG A 16 -0.85 -7.97 -4.35
C ARG A 16 -0.71 -7.47 -5.78
N ARG A 17 -1.16 -8.29 -6.72
CA ARG A 17 -1.10 -7.97 -8.15
C ARG A 17 -2.07 -6.86 -8.57
N GLY A 18 -3.09 -6.58 -7.77
CA GLY A 18 -4.10 -5.54 -7.99
C GLY A 18 -4.60 -4.94 -6.68
N PRO A 19 -5.41 -3.87 -6.76
CA PRO A 19 -5.91 -3.13 -5.60
C PRO A 19 -7.13 -3.82 -4.95
N SER A 20 -7.00 -5.09 -4.62
CA SER A 20 -8.03 -5.89 -3.94
C SER A 20 -7.38 -7.00 -3.12
N THR A 21 -8.00 -7.38 -2.01
CA THR A 21 -7.59 -8.50 -1.16
C THR A 21 -7.80 -9.87 -1.81
N ASP A 22 -8.63 -9.94 -2.85
CA ASP A 22 -8.80 -11.13 -3.69
C ASP A 22 -7.75 -11.23 -4.80
N SER A 23 -6.99 -10.16 -5.04
CA SER A 23 -5.90 -10.19 -6.01
C SER A 23 -4.76 -11.10 -5.55
N GLU A 24 -4.13 -11.75 -6.53
CA GLU A 24 -3.00 -12.65 -6.32
C GLU A 24 -1.94 -12.05 -5.40
N LEU A 25 -1.61 -12.78 -4.33
CA LEU A 25 -0.52 -12.45 -3.42
C LEU A 25 0.80 -12.79 -4.11
N ILE A 26 1.57 -11.78 -4.46
CA ILE A 26 2.83 -11.95 -5.22
C ILE A 26 4.07 -11.81 -4.33
N LYS A 27 3.95 -11.12 -3.18
CA LYS A 27 5.03 -10.96 -2.21
C LYS A 27 4.48 -10.61 -0.83
N VAL A 28 5.24 -10.95 0.21
CA VAL A 28 4.98 -10.50 1.59
C VAL A 28 6.18 -9.70 2.06
N LEU A 29 5.92 -8.52 2.63
CA LEU A 29 6.94 -7.67 3.24
C LEU A 29 7.01 -7.97 4.74
N PRO A 30 8.20 -8.32 5.27
CA PRO A 30 8.37 -8.52 6.70
C PRO A 30 8.19 -7.20 7.45
N GLU A 31 7.90 -7.29 8.75
CA GLU A 31 7.81 -6.13 9.63
C GLU A 31 9.05 -5.22 9.55
N GLY A 32 8.85 -3.92 9.75
CA GLY A 32 9.94 -2.93 9.66
C GLY A 32 10.41 -2.61 8.23
N SER A 33 9.78 -3.21 7.21
CA SER A 33 10.04 -2.83 5.81
C SER A 33 9.57 -1.41 5.50
N SER A 34 10.16 -0.81 4.47
CA SER A 34 9.70 0.45 3.89
C SER A 34 9.43 0.27 2.41
N VAL A 35 8.36 0.88 1.92
CA VAL A 35 7.97 0.82 0.51
C VAL A 35 8.04 2.19 -0.16
N PRO A 36 8.49 2.27 -1.42
CA PRO A 36 8.32 3.48 -2.21
C PRO A 36 6.88 3.56 -2.72
N ILE A 37 6.25 4.72 -2.68
CA ILE A 37 4.94 4.93 -3.31
C ILE A 37 5.15 5.64 -4.65
N ARG A 38 4.83 4.96 -5.75
CA ARG A 38 4.94 5.54 -7.10
C ARG A 38 3.69 6.29 -7.50
N CYS A 39 2.54 5.68 -7.26
CA CYS A 39 1.23 6.24 -7.49
C CYS A 39 0.23 5.55 -6.58
N GLN A 40 -0.94 6.16 -6.40
CA GLN A 40 -2.02 5.61 -5.59
C GLN A 40 -3.28 5.39 -6.42
N THR A 41 -4.04 4.36 -6.09
CA THR A 41 -5.33 4.09 -6.72
C THR A 41 -6.36 3.74 -5.67
N ARG A 42 -7.64 3.84 -6.02
CA ARG A 42 -8.72 3.31 -5.18
C ARG A 42 -9.04 1.89 -5.58
N GLY A 43 -9.42 1.09 -4.59
CA GLY A 43 -9.75 -0.31 -4.76
C GLY A 43 -10.66 -0.81 -3.64
N GLU A 44 -10.44 -2.04 -3.22
CA GLU A 44 -11.19 -2.61 -2.11
C GLU A 44 -10.87 -1.91 -0.78
N THR A 45 -11.89 -1.63 0.03
CA THR A 45 -11.71 -1.04 1.35
C THR A 45 -11.11 -2.07 2.31
N VAL A 46 -9.94 -1.73 2.87
CA VAL A 46 -9.22 -2.60 3.81
C VAL A 46 -9.09 -1.90 5.15
N SER A 47 -9.33 -2.65 6.22
CA SER A 47 -9.08 -2.22 7.59
C SER A 47 -7.75 -2.78 8.08
N GLY A 48 -6.89 -1.89 8.59
CA GLY A 48 -5.56 -2.23 9.04
C GLY A 48 -5.11 -1.39 10.24
N PRO A 49 -3.85 -1.54 10.66
CA PRO A 49 -3.27 -0.84 11.80
C PRO A 49 -3.23 0.69 11.64
N CYS A 50 -3.21 1.21 10.40
CA CYS A 50 -3.27 2.64 10.13
C CYS A 50 -4.71 3.18 9.96
N GLY A 51 -5.73 2.32 10.08
CA GLY A 51 -7.14 2.67 9.92
C GLY A 51 -7.80 1.92 8.77
N THR A 52 -8.99 2.37 8.37
CA THR A 52 -9.74 1.82 7.24
C THR A 52 -9.62 2.76 6.03
N THR A 53 -9.17 2.24 4.90
CA THR A 53 -8.96 3.02 3.67
C THR A 53 -9.25 2.18 2.43
N ASP A 54 -9.75 2.83 1.39
CA ASP A 54 -9.91 2.28 0.04
C ASP A 54 -8.71 2.60 -0.86
N VAL A 55 -7.66 3.22 -0.29
CA VAL A 55 -6.45 3.61 -1.00
C VAL A 55 -5.45 2.45 -1.06
N TRP A 56 -4.89 2.26 -2.24
CA TRP A 56 -3.86 1.28 -2.55
C TRP A 56 -2.63 1.95 -3.15
N ASP A 57 -1.48 1.64 -2.59
CA ASP A 57 -0.19 2.17 -2.99
C ASP A 57 0.47 1.24 -4.02
N SER A 58 0.79 1.77 -5.20
CA SER A 58 1.62 1.06 -6.18
C SER A 58 3.09 1.25 -5.85
N ILE A 59 3.73 0.15 -5.44
CA ILE A 59 5.14 0.13 -5.05
C ILE A 59 6.06 -0.26 -6.21
N ALA A 60 5.51 -0.95 -7.21
CA ALA A 60 6.16 -1.35 -8.46
C ALA A 60 5.08 -1.70 -9.51
N PRO A 61 5.43 -1.84 -10.80
CA PRO A 61 4.47 -2.22 -11.83
C PRO A 61 3.77 -3.54 -11.46
N GLY A 62 2.44 -3.51 -11.34
CA GLY A 62 1.65 -4.68 -10.93
C GLY A 62 1.87 -5.11 -9.48
N GLN A 63 2.40 -4.24 -8.62
CA GLN A 63 2.57 -4.49 -7.19
C GLN A 63 1.88 -3.41 -6.37
N TYR A 64 0.88 -3.81 -5.61
CA TYR A 64 0.03 -2.94 -4.81
C TYR A 64 0.04 -3.38 -3.36
N VAL A 65 0.07 -2.43 -2.44
CA VAL A 65 -0.14 -2.65 -1.00
C VAL A 65 -1.27 -1.75 -0.53
N SER A 66 -2.01 -2.17 0.48
CA SER A 66 -3.04 -1.30 1.05
C SER A 66 -2.40 -0.23 1.92
N ASP A 67 -2.82 1.02 1.74
CA ASP A 67 -2.39 2.17 2.56
C ASP A 67 -2.78 1.98 4.04
N ALA A 68 -3.75 1.09 4.33
CA ALA A 68 -4.13 0.69 5.69
C ALA A 68 -2.97 0.09 6.51
N PHE A 69 -1.87 -0.29 5.86
CA PHE A 69 -0.67 -0.84 6.48
C PHE A 69 0.59 -0.01 6.24
N VAL A 70 0.50 1.11 5.52
CA VAL A 70 1.65 1.97 5.21
C VAL A 70 1.53 3.26 6.01
N LYS A 71 2.58 3.64 6.71
CA LYS A 71 2.60 4.89 7.49
C LYS A 71 2.94 6.08 6.58
N THR A 72 1.96 6.46 5.77
CA THR A 72 2.02 7.66 4.92
C THR A 72 1.76 8.95 5.69
N GLY A 73 1.10 8.84 6.85
CA GLY A 73 0.75 9.98 7.71
C GLY A 73 -0.50 10.73 7.24
N SER A 74 -1.21 10.20 6.24
CA SER A 74 -2.45 10.73 5.69
C SER A 74 -3.40 9.57 5.41
N SER A 75 -4.70 9.78 5.54
CA SER A 75 -5.74 8.83 5.08
C SER A 75 -6.16 9.07 3.63
N GLY A 76 -5.54 10.05 2.97
CA GLY A 76 -5.77 10.39 1.56
C GLY A 76 -4.54 10.14 0.71
N PHE A 77 -4.60 10.58 -0.55
CA PHE A 77 -3.49 10.39 -1.47
C PHE A 77 -2.27 11.25 -1.05
N VAL A 78 -1.14 10.60 -0.80
CA VAL A 78 0.18 11.21 -0.61
C VAL A 78 1.00 11.25 -1.90
N ALA A 79 0.59 10.49 -2.91
CA ALA A 79 1.19 10.44 -4.24
C ALA A 79 0.15 10.74 -5.33
N VAL A 80 0.63 10.93 -6.56
CA VAL A 80 -0.26 11.14 -7.70
C VAL A 80 -1.15 9.91 -7.93
N PRO A 81 -2.40 10.08 -8.41
CA PRO A 81 -3.23 8.96 -8.83
C PRO A 81 -2.51 8.12 -9.89
N CYS A 82 -2.64 6.80 -9.85
CA CYS A 82 -2.15 5.93 -10.91
C CYS A 82 -2.94 6.26 -12.19
N ALA A 83 -2.23 6.77 -13.21
CA ALA A 83 -2.79 6.87 -14.55
C ALA A 83 -3.00 5.44 -15.06
N GLY A 84 -4.26 5.06 -15.29
CA GLY A 84 -4.63 3.82 -15.95
C GLY A 84 -4.27 3.81 -17.42
#